data_AF-A0A968JAA0-F1
#
_entry.id   AF-A0A968JAA0-F1
#
_cell.length_a   1.000
_cell.length_b   1.000
_cell.length_c   1.000
_cell.angle_alpha   90.00
_cell.angle_beta   90.00
_cell.angle_gamma   90.00
#
_symmetry.space_group_name_H-M   'P 1'
#
loop_
_entity.id
_entity.type
_entity.pdbx_description
1 polymer ?
#
loop_
_entity_poly.entity_id
_entity_poly.type
_entity_poly.pdbx_seq_one_letter_code
_entity_poly.pdbx_strand_id
1 'polypeptide(L)'
;MACRIFFNDYVSYVAILIERPIQVGDLVEVDDLLGTVERIHPWATVVRTLDRIFVVVPNSRLTNQKVVNWSYRDPRCRIHIPVGVAYGSDPQQVKEAMLSAARCHPLVLSTPEPQVWLISFGHSSMDFELLVWINRPQDQFILKSDLNYAIVAEFRHRHIVIPFNQQDLHIRSADGLRGVLQHLNGSNPTYANAASPASLKAPADQVLPPPDPESASESSSQIGYRDDQDNQDFPQA
;
A
#
# COMPACT_ATOMS: atom_id res chain seq x y z
N MET A 1 -21.49 17.53 41.91
CA MET A 1 -20.80 16.77 40.83
C MET A 1 -19.89 17.63 39.95
N ALA A 2 -20.27 18.86 39.58
CA ALA A 2 -19.46 19.72 38.69
C ALA A 2 -18.03 20.04 39.21
N CYS A 3 -17.88 20.37 40.49
CA CYS A 3 -16.56 20.66 41.09
C CYS A 3 -15.55 19.49 40.93
N ARG A 4 -16.03 18.23 40.98
CA ARG A 4 -15.19 17.04 40.81
C ARG A 4 -14.59 16.95 39.40
N ILE A 5 -15.35 17.37 38.38
CA ILE A 5 -14.92 17.32 36.97
C ILE A 5 -13.82 18.36 36.74
N PHE A 6 -14.08 19.61 37.13
CA PHE A 6 -13.10 20.69 36.99
C PHE A 6 -11.81 20.44 37.78
N PHE A 7 -11.91 19.87 38.99
CA PHE A 7 -10.75 19.49 39.77
C PHE A 7 -9.92 18.41 39.06
N ASN A 8 -10.57 17.40 38.47
CA ASN A 8 -9.88 16.35 37.72
C ASN A 8 -9.15 16.90 36.49
N ASP A 9 -9.79 17.79 35.73
CA ASP A 9 -9.15 18.43 34.57
C ASP A 9 -7.96 19.31 34.97
N TYR A 10 -8.04 19.99 36.11
CA TYR A 10 -6.93 20.80 36.64
C TYR A 10 -5.75 19.94 37.12
N VAL A 11 -6.00 18.85 37.85
CA VAL A 11 -4.94 17.92 38.26
C VAL A 11 -4.30 17.27 37.03
N SER A 12 -5.11 16.90 36.04
CA SER A 12 -4.64 16.36 34.75
C SER A 12 -3.77 17.37 34.01
N TYR A 13 -4.15 18.66 34.00
CA TYR A 13 -3.35 19.73 33.44
C TYR A 13 -1.97 19.84 34.11
N VAL A 14 -1.92 19.86 35.44
CA VAL A 14 -0.65 19.93 36.18
C VAL A 14 0.22 18.70 35.89
N ALA A 15 -0.37 17.50 35.84
CA ALA A 15 0.34 16.28 35.48
C ALA A 15 0.93 16.37 34.05
N ILE A 16 0.15 16.84 33.08
CA ILE A 16 0.61 17.05 31.70
C ILE A 16 1.77 18.05 31.66
N LEU A 17 1.76 19.12 32.48
CA LEU A 17 2.85 20.09 32.50
C LEU A 17 4.15 19.56 33.13
N ILE A 18 4.03 18.69 34.15
CA ILE A 18 5.16 18.11 34.87
C ILE A 18 5.78 16.97 34.04
N GLU A 19 4.96 16.01 33.61
CA GLU A 19 5.41 14.82 32.90
C GLU A 19 5.65 15.10 31.40
N ARG A 20 4.99 16.11 30.85
CA ARG A 20 5.02 16.51 29.43
C ARG A 20 4.87 15.34 28.45
N PRO A 21 3.88 14.44 28.62
CA PRO A 21 3.62 13.37 27.65
C PRO A 21 3.15 13.92 26.29
N ILE A 22 2.61 15.14 26.29
CA ILE A 22 2.07 15.84 25.13
C ILE A 22 2.52 17.30 25.21
N GLN A 23 2.99 17.84 24.09
CA GLN A 23 3.41 19.24 23.97
C GLN A 23 2.64 19.96 22.87
N VAL A 24 2.63 21.30 22.93
CA VAL A 24 2.10 22.13 21.85
C VAL A 24 2.94 21.90 20.59
N GLY A 25 2.28 21.57 19.49
CA GLY A 25 2.91 21.20 18.21
C GLY A 25 2.98 19.70 17.95
N ASP A 26 2.71 18.85 18.94
CA ASP A 26 2.73 17.39 18.76
C ASP A 26 1.50 16.92 17.97
N LEU A 27 1.70 15.95 17.08
CA LEU A 27 0.62 15.18 16.47
C LEU A 27 0.16 14.09 17.45
N VAL A 28 -1.08 14.17 17.90
CA VAL A 28 -1.68 13.24 18.86
C VAL A 28 -2.93 12.58 18.29
N GLU A 29 -3.19 11.36 18.76
CA GLU A 29 -4.38 10.59 18.44
C GLU A 29 -5.08 10.17 19.74
N VAL A 30 -6.36 10.53 19.86
CA VAL A 30 -7.18 10.30 21.06
C VAL A 30 -8.59 9.92 20.62
N ASP A 31 -9.11 8.75 20.99
CA ASP A 31 -10.46 8.29 20.60
C ASP A 31 -10.75 8.51 19.10
N ASP A 32 -9.84 8.05 18.22
CA ASP A 32 -9.88 8.21 16.76
C ASP A 32 -9.75 9.65 16.22
N LEU A 33 -9.62 10.65 17.10
CA LEU A 33 -9.29 12.02 16.72
C LEU A 33 -7.78 12.15 16.52
N LEU A 34 -7.35 12.28 15.27
CA LEU A 34 -5.97 12.61 14.92
C LEU A 34 -5.81 14.12 14.65
N GLY A 35 -4.89 14.77 15.36
CA GLY A 35 -4.62 16.19 15.15
C GLY A 35 -3.42 16.74 15.91
N THR A 36 -3.04 17.96 15.59
CA THR A 36 -1.91 18.66 16.22
C THR A 36 -2.39 19.45 17.43
N VAL A 37 -1.67 19.36 18.55
CA VAL A 37 -1.99 20.15 19.74
C VAL A 37 -1.64 21.62 19.51
N GLU A 38 -2.66 22.48 19.55
CA GLU A 38 -2.50 23.91 19.30
C GLU A 38 -2.26 24.67 20.63
N ARG A 39 -2.99 24.28 21.69
CA ARG A 39 -2.89 24.95 23.00
C ARG A 39 -3.43 24.06 24.12
N ILE A 40 -2.78 24.08 25.28
CA ILE A 40 -3.22 23.38 26.48
C ILE A 40 -3.74 24.43 27.49
N HIS A 41 -5.03 24.39 27.84
CA HIS A 41 -5.61 25.22 28.91
C HIS A 41 -5.79 24.39 30.20
N PRO A 42 -6.06 25.02 31.36
CA PRO A 42 -6.23 24.28 32.63
C PRO A 42 -7.34 23.24 32.65
N TRP A 43 -8.37 23.38 31.81
CA TRP A 43 -9.55 22.53 31.79
C TRP A 43 -9.69 21.71 30.50
N ALA A 44 -9.08 22.16 29.40
CA ALA A 44 -9.13 21.47 28.12
C ALA A 44 -7.94 21.82 27.21
N THR A 45 -7.62 20.89 26.32
CA THR A 45 -6.63 21.03 25.27
C THR A 45 -7.32 21.25 23.93
N VAL A 46 -6.83 22.20 23.15
CA VAL A 46 -7.31 22.47 21.79
C VAL A 46 -6.44 21.71 20.81
N VAL A 47 -7.06 20.80 20.07
CA VAL A 47 -6.43 19.98 19.03
C VAL A 47 -6.95 20.43 17.68
N ARG A 48 -6.07 20.64 16.72
CA ARG A 48 -6.40 20.99 15.34
C ARG A 48 -6.25 19.77 14.44
N THR A 49 -7.33 19.31 13.83
CA THR A 49 -7.31 18.17 12.91
C THR A 49 -6.60 18.53 11.60
N LEU A 50 -6.34 17.52 10.77
CA LEU A 50 -5.77 17.69 9.43
C LEU A 50 -6.67 18.56 8.53
N ASP A 51 -7.98 18.50 8.74
CA ASP A 51 -8.99 19.32 8.04
C ASP A 51 -9.10 20.76 8.60
N ARG A 52 -8.16 21.18 9.46
CA ARG A 52 -8.15 22.48 10.15
C ARG A 52 -9.37 22.75 11.03
N ILE A 53 -10.00 21.70 11.54
CA ILE A 53 -11.09 21.81 12.52
C ILE A 53 -10.48 21.83 13.92
N PHE A 54 -10.94 22.74 14.78
CA PHE A 54 -10.49 22.84 16.17
C PHE A 54 -11.43 22.05 17.08
N VAL A 55 -10.89 21.07 17.78
CA VAL A 55 -11.60 20.22 18.73
C VAL A 55 -11.07 20.47 20.14
N VAL A 56 -11.98 20.68 21.08
CA VAL A 56 -11.65 20.95 22.49
C VAL A 56 -11.81 19.65 23.27
N VAL A 57 -10.68 19.12 23.76
CA VAL A 57 -10.60 17.85 24.49
C VAL A 57 -10.34 18.13 25.97
N PRO A 58 -11.21 17.70 26.91
CA PRO A 58 -10.97 17.86 28.34
C PRO A 58 -9.66 17.18 28.77
N ASN A 59 -8.89 17.80 29.66
CA ASN A 59 -7.58 17.26 30.04
C ASN A 59 -7.68 15.90 30.73
N SER A 60 -8.75 15.68 31.52
CA SER A 60 -9.00 14.38 32.13
C SER A 60 -9.20 13.26 31.11
N ARG A 61 -9.62 13.55 29.86
CA ARG A 61 -9.67 12.55 28.80
C ARG A 61 -8.26 12.12 28.38
N LEU A 62 -7.36 13.09 28.19
CA LEU A 62 -5.97 12.83 27.79
C LEU A 62 -5.18 12.01 28.81
N THR A 63 -5.49 12.15 30.10
CA THR A 63 -4.78 11.43 31.17
C THR A 63 -5.43 10.07 31.50
N ASN A 64 -6.74 9.91 31.30
CA ASN A 64 -7.44 8.67 31.64
C ASN A 64 -7.56 7.67 30.47
N GLN A 65 -7.35 8.12 29.23
CA GLN A 65 -7.44 7.28 28.04
C GLN A 65 -6.06 7.05 27.42
N LYS A 66 -5.97 6.03 26.56
CA LYS A 66 -4.78 5.81 25.74
C LYS A 66 -4.65 6.95 24.73
N VAL A 67 -3.53 7.67 24.79
CA VAL A 67 -3.16 8.68 23.79
C VAL A 67 -1.93 8.20 23.03
N VAL A 68 -1.98 8.27 21.69
CA VAL A 68 -0.81 8.02 20.85
C VAL A 68 -0.20 9.35 20.47
N ASN A 69 1.02 9.63 20.93
CA ASN A 69 1.78 10.80 20.51
C ASN A 69 2.79 10.39 19.44
N TRP A 70 2.55 10.86 18.22
CA TRP A 70 3.36 10.54 17.05
C TRP A 70 4.65 11.35 16.95
N SER A 71 4.79 12.42 17.74
CA SER A 71 5.91 13.36 17.70
C SER A 71 6.70 13.43 19.02
N TYR A 72 6.48 12.48 19.93
CA TYR A 72 7.07 12.52 21.27
C TYR A 72 8.60 12.34 21.22
N ARG A 73 9.33 13.42 21.53
CA ARG A 73 10.81 13.54 21.57
C ARG A 73 11.51 13.37 20.22
N ASP A 74 11.15 12.35 19.45
CA ASP A 74 11.65 12.08 18.11
C ASP A 74 10.47 12.07 17.13
N PRO A 75 10.41 12.99 16.15
CA PRO A 75 9.34 13.02 15.17
C PRO A 75 9.49 11.92 14.11
N ARG A 76 10.54 11.08 14.19
CA ARG A 76 10.70 9.95 13.29
C ARG A 76 9.71 8.85 13.62
N CYS A 77 8.82 8.55 12.68
CA CYS A 77 7.89 7.45 12.79
C CYS A 77 7.99 6.50 11.59
N ARG A 78 7.58 5.26 11.79
CA ARG A 78 7.52 4.24 10.75
C ARG A 78 6.08 4.11 10.27
N ILE A 79 5.86 4.28 8.98
CA ILE A 79 4.57 4.13 8.32
C ILE A 79 4.50 2.77 7.65
N HIS A 80 3.34 2.15 7.77
CA HIS A 80 3.02 0.83 7.27
C HIS A 80 2.06 0.95 6.08
N ILE A 81 2.46 0.40 4.93
CA ILE A 81 1.72 0.49 3.67
C ILE A 81 1.42 -0.94 3.20
N PRO A 82 0.20 -1.46 3.45
CA PRO A 82 -0.20 -2.79 3.02
C PRO A 82 -0.49 -2.81 1.52
N VAL A 83 0.02 -3.82 0.82
CA VAL A 83 -0.17 -4.02 -0.62
C VAL A 83 -0.37 -5.51 -0.91
N GLY A 84 -1.47 -5.84 -1.58
CA GLY A 84 -1.77 -7.21 -2.02
C GLY A 84 -1.36 -7.42 -3.48
N VAL A 85 -0.69 -8.55 -3.77
CA VAL A 85 -0.25 -8.93 -5.12
C VAL A 85 -0.73 -10.34 -5.47
N ALA A 86 -0.99 -10.62 -6.75
CA ALA A 86 -1.46 -11.94 -7.19
C ALA A 86 -0.38 -13.01 -6.98
N TYR A 87 -0.82 -14.24 -6.63
CA TYR A 87 0.04 -15.40 -6.37
C TYR A 87 1.01 -15.76 -7.51
N GLY A 88 0.66 -15.43 -8.75
CA GLY A 88 1.53 -15.68 -9.91
C GLY A 88 2.71 -14.72 -10.06
N SER A 89 2.83 -13.70 -9.20
CA SER A 89 3.92 -12.72 -9.27
C SER A 89 5.15 -13.20 -8.48
N ASP A 90 6.35 -12.90 -8.97
CA ASP A 90 7.59 -13.19 -8.24
C ASP A 90 7.74 -12.28 -7.00
N PRO A 91 7.79 -12.83 -5.77
CA PRO A 91 7.90 -12.04 -4.54
C PRO A 91 9.15 -11.16 -4.49
N GLN A 92 10.27 -11.56 -5.10
CA GLN A 92 11.49 -10.75 -5.11
C GLN A 92 11.33 -9.53 -6.01
N GLN A 93 10.66 -9.67 -7.17
CA GLN A 93 10.37 -8.55 -8.05
C GLN A 93 9.40 -7.56 -7.41
N VAL A 94 8.40 -8.05 -6.68
CA VAL A 94 7.47 -7.21 -5.90
C VAL A 94 8.23 -6.41 -4.85
N LYS A 95 9.09 -7.07 -4.07
CA LYS A 95 9.93 -6.42 -3.06
C LYS A 95 10.78 -5.30 -3.67
N GLU A 96 11.48 -5.59 -4.77
CA GLU A 96 12.35 -4.60 -5.43
C GLU A 96 11.55 -3.42 -6.00
N ALA A 97 10.37 -3.67 -6.57
CA ALA A 97 9.48 -2.64 -7.08
C ALA A 97 9.02 -1.68 -5.96
N MET A 98 8.61 -2.23 -4.82
CA MET A 98 8.16 -1.44 -3.67
C MET A 98 9.32 -0.64 -3.03
N LEU A 99 10.51 -1.24 -2.94
CA LEU A 99 11.71 -0.54 -2.45
C LEU A 99 12.16 0.58 -3.40
N SER A 100 12.09 0.36 -4.71
CA SER A 100 12.35 1.39 -5.73
C SER A 100 11.42 2.59 -5.55
N ALA A 101 10.11 2.34 -5.47
CA ALA A 101 9.11 3.38 -5.23
C ALA A 101 9.37 4.16 -3.94
N ALA A 102 9.73 3.47 -2.86
CA ALA A 102 10.02 4.09 -1.56
C ALA A 102 11.27 4.98 -1.59
N ARG A 103 12.37 4.51 -2.20
CA ARG A 103 13.66 5.23 -2.25
C ARG A 103 13.60 6.49 -3.10
N CYS A 104 12.75 6.53 -4.11
CA CYS A 104 12.56 7.70 -4.98
C CYS A 104 11.76 8.83 -4.32
N HIS A 105 11.07 8.57 -3.21
CA HIS A 105 10.16 9.53 -2.61
C HIS A 105 10.87 10.49 -1.61
N PRO A 106 10.76 11.82 -1.76
CA PRO A 106 11.55 12.79 -0.98
C PRO A 106 11.24 12.82 0.53
N LEU A 107 10.03 12.44 0.93
CA LEU A 107 9.64 12.39 2.35
C LEU A 107 10.11 11.11 3.07
N VAL A 108 10.59 10.10 2.34
CA VAL A 108 11.08 8.85 2.93
C VAL A 108 12.53 9.03 3.34
N LEU A 109 12.85 8.67 4.57
CA LEU A 109 14.21 8.69 5.07
C LEU A 109 15.02 7.56 4.45
N SER A 110 16.24 7.87 3.99
CA SER A 110 17.20 6.85 3.54
C SER A 110 17.83 6.10 4.71
N THR A 111 17.82 6.70 5.91
CA THR A 111 18.33 6.08 7.14
C THR A 111 17.37 6.37 8.28
N PRO A 112 16.69 5.36 8.86
CA PRO A 112 16.80 3.93 8.55
C PRO A 112 16.21 3.57 7.17
N GLU A 113 16.76 2.53 6.54
CA GLU A 113 16.31 2.11 5.21
C GLU A 113 14.86 1.59 5.20
N PRO A 114 14.11 1.81 4.12
CA PRO A 114 12.80 1.21 3.94
C PRO A 114 12.91 -0.32 3.83
N GLN A 115 11.90 -1.02 4.33
CA GLN A 115 11.84 -2.48 4.34
C GLN A 115 10.54 -2.95 3.72
N VAL A 116 10.56 -4.14 3.13
CA VAL A 116 9.34 -4.80 2.64
C VAL A 116 9.27 -6.17 3.28
N TRP A 117 8.13 -6.46 3.90
CA TRP A 117 7.83 -7.74 4.51
C TRP A 117 6.72 -8.43 3.72
N LEU A 118 6.82 -9.75 3.57
CA LEU A 118 5.70 -10.59 3.18
C LEU A 118 5.01 -11.02 4.48
N ILE A 119 3.83 -10.48 4.76
CA ILE A 119 3.13 -10.65 6.05
C ILE A 119 2.39 -11.98 6.08
N SER A 120 1.60 -12.24 5.03
CA SER A 120 0.66 -13.35 5.00
C SER A 120 0.30 -13.74 3.57
N PHE A 121 -0.29 -14.92 3.46
CA PHE A 121 -0.93 -15.43 2.25
C PHE A 121 -2.45 -15.34 2.47
N GLY A 122 -3.08 -14.35 1.83
CA GLY A 122 -4.52 -14.11 1.89
C GLY A 122 -5.33 -15.02 0.97
N HIS A 123 -6.65 -14.87 0.92
CA HIS A 123 -7.51 -15.77 0.14
C HIS A 123 -7.24 -15.70 -1.38
N SER A 124 -6.87 -14.52 -1.89
CA SER A 124 -6.61 -14.29 -3.33
C SER A 124 -5.37 -13.43 -3.60
N SER A 125 -4.56 -13.17 -2.57
CA SER A 125 -3.36 -12.31 -2.65
C SER A 125 -2.24 -12.79 -1.75
N MET A 126 -1.00 -12.49 -2.12
CA MET A 126 0.13 -12.38 -1.21
C MET A 126 0.15 -10.98 -0.62
N ASP A 127 0.13 -10.88 0.71
CA ASP A 127 0.02 -9.61 1.41
C ASP A 127 1.40 -9.12 1.84
N PHE A 128 1.83 -8.01 1.24
CA PHE A 128 3.09 -7.35 1.55
C PHE A 128 2.86 -6.09 2.40
N GLU A 129 3.84 -5.76 3.22
CA GLU A 129 3.93 -4.46 3.89
C GLU A 129 5.19 -3.75 3.44
N LEU A 130 5.03 -2.52 2.96
CA LEU A 130 6.14 -1.59 2.84
C LEU A 130 6.21 -0.75 4.12
N LEU A 131 7.37 -0.78 4.75
CA LEU A 131 7.70 -0.04 5.95
C LEU A 131 8.66 1.09 5.58
N VAL A 132 8.21 2.33 5.77
CA VAL A 132 9.01 3.53 5.48
C VAL A 132 9.15 4.39 6.72
N TRP A 133 10.32 5.00 6.89
CA TRP A 133 10.56 5.96 7.96
C TRP A 133 10.38 7.37 7.44
N ILE A 134 9.72 8.23 8.22
CA ILE A 134 9.52 9.65 7.92
C ILE A 134 9.91 10.49 9.12
N ASN A 135 10.24 11.77 8.90
CA ASN A 135 10.55 12.74 9.96
C ASN A 135 9.38 13.67 10.30
N ARG A 136 8.28 13.63 9.53
CA ARG A 136 7.13 14.53 9.66
C ARG A 136 5.84 13.71 9.68
N PRO A 137 5.39 13.25 10.86
CA PRO A 137 4.23 12.38 11.01
C PRO A 137 2.94 12.97 10.42
N GLN A 138 2.82 14.30 10.40
CA GLN A 138 1.69 15.02 9.84
C GLN A 138 1.53 14.88 8.32
N ASP A 139 2.59 14.52 7.60
CA ASP A 139 2.54 14.30 6.14
C ASP A 139 2.24 12.82 5.79
N GLN A 140 1.98 11.96 6.79
CA GLN A 140 1.83 10.51 6.59
C GLN A 140 0.75 10.10 5.58
N PHE A 141 -0.37 10.85 5.51
CA PHE A 141 -1.48 10.53 4.61
C PHE A 141 -1.14 10.87 3.15
N ILE A 142 -0.50 12.02 2.95
CA ILE A 142 -0.04 12.47 1.63
C ILE A 142 1.02 11.47 1.14
N LEU A 143 2.01 11.17 1.97
CA LEU A 143 3.02 10.17 1.66
C LEU A 143 2.42 8.81 1.28
N LYS A 144 1.48 8.31 2.08
CA LYS A 144 0.86 7.00 1.83
C LYS A 144 0.16 6.98 0.46
N SER A 145 -0.53 8.06 0.11
CA SER A 145 -1.15 8.20 -1.21
C SER A 145 -0.11 8.22 -2.32
N ASP A 146 0.93 9.04 -2.19
CA ASP A 146 1.96 9.21 -3.22
C ASP A 146 2.76 7.91 -3.43
N LEU A 147 3.10 7.20 -2.36
CA LEU A 147 3.73 5.88 -2.44
C LEU A 147 2.81 4.85 -3.08
N ASN A 148 1.51 4.85 -2.78
CA ASN A 148 0.58 3.94 -3.46
C ASN A 148 0.55 4.19 -4.98
N TYR A 149 0.53 5.45 -5.42
CA TYR A 149 0.62 5.77 -6.84
C TYR A 149 1.96 5.32 -7.46
N ALA A 150 3.07 5.57 -6.76
CA ALA A 150 4.40 5.15 -7.23
C ALA A 150 4.52 3.61 -7.33
N ILE A 151 4.00 2.88 -6.34
CA ILE A 151 3.96 1.42 -6.35
C ILE A 151 3.13 0.90 -7.52
N VAL A 152 1.95 1.47 -7.76
CA VAL A 152 1.12 1.09 -8.92
C VAL A 152 1.84 1.33 -10.24
N ALA A 153 2.58 2.44 -10.36
CA ALA A 153 3.38 2.74 -11.56
C ALA A 153 4.51 1.72 -11.76
N GLU A 154 5.26 1.39 -10.71
CA GLU A 154 6.33 0.37 -10.73
C GLU A 154 5.80 -1.02 -11.04
N PHE A 155 4.64 -1.39 -10.47
CA PHE A 155 4.01 -2.69 -10.76
C PHE A 155 3.59 -2.79 -12.22
N ARG A 156 3.03 -1.72 -12.79
CA ARG A 156 2.69 -1.68 -14.23
C ARG A 156 3.93 -1.81 -15.11
N HIS A 157 5.02 -1.12 -14.76
CA HIS A 157 6.28 -1.20 -15.52
C HIS A 157 6.88 -2.61 -15.50
N ARG A 158 6.74 -3.33 -14.38
CA ARG A 158 7.29 -4.69 -14.19
C ARG A 158 6.29 -5.80 -14.48
N HIS A 159 5.13 -5.48 -15.04
CA HIS A 159 4.04 -6.43 -15.34
C HIS A 159 3.55 -7.25 -14.13
N ILE A 160 3.61 -6.66 -12.93
CA ILE A 160 3.10 -7.26 -11.69
C ILE A 160 1.59 -7.04 -11.63
N VAL A 161 0.83 -8.13 -11.44
CA VAL A 161 -0.64 -8.10 -11.43
C VAL A 161 -1.16 -7.88 -10.02
N ILE A 162 -1.95 -6.81 -9.85
CA ILE A 162 -2.74 -6.59 -8.64
C ILE A 162 -3.99 -7.48 -8.73
N PRO A 163 -4.26 -8.34 -7.73
CA PRO A 163 -5.32 -9.33 -7.82
C PRO A 163 -6.69 -8.66 -7.71
N PHE A 164 -7.62 -9.11 -8.54
CA PHE A 164 -9.04 -8.92 -8.27
C PHE A 164 -9.50 -10.01 -7.30
N ASN A 165 -10.55 -9.73 -6.52
CA ASN A 165 -11.15 -10.76 -5.67
C ASN A 165 -11.64 -11.93 -6.55
N GLN A 166 -11.07 -13.11 -6.37
CA GLN A 166 -11.45 -14.30 -7.13
C GLN A 166 -12.52 -15.05 -6.35
N GLN A 167 -13.68 -15.27 -6.98
CA GLN A 167 -14.76 -16.10 -6.44
C GLN A 167 -14.90 -17.36 -7.28
N ASP A 168 -14.53 -18.50 -6.70
CA ASP A 168 -14.72 -19.79 -7.33
C ASP A 168 -16.15 -20.30 -7.06
N LEU A 169 -16.98 -20.36 -8.10
CA LEU A 169 -18.33 -20.92 -8.03
C LEU A 169 -18.30 -22.40 -8.42
N HIS A 170 -18.35 -23.27 -7.42
CA HIS A 170 -18.46 -24.71 -7.64
C HIS A 170 -19.92 -25.16 -7.78
N ILE A 171 -20.40 -25.29 -9.02
CA ILE A 171 -21.77 -25.73 -9.32
C ILE A 171 -21.81 -27.27 -9.32
N ARG A 172 -22.48 -27.84 -8.31
CA ARG A 172 -22.55 -29.30 -8.11
C ARG A 172 -23.59 -30.02 -8.98
N SER A 173 -24.54 -29.30 -9.58
CA SER A 173 -25.58 -29.91 -10.44
C SER A 173 -26.06 -28.98 -11.55
N ALA A 174 -26.39 -29.56 -12.71
CA ALA A 174 -26.94 -28.84 -13.86
C ALA A 174 -28.30 -28.19 -13.58
N ASP A 175 -29.08 -28.73 -12.64
CA ASP A 175 -30.38 -28.18 -12.25
C ASP A 175 -30.25 -26.84 -11.50
N GLY A 176 -29.20 -26.67 -10.70
CA GLY A 176 -28.87 -25.38 -10.06
C GLY A 176 -28.46 -24.31 -11.09
N LEU A 177 -27.75 -24.71 -12.15
CA LEU A 177 -27.39 -23.83 -13.26
C LEU A 177 -28.62 -23.41 -14.09
N ARG A 178 -29.58 -24.33 -14.31
CA ARG A 178 -30.83 -24.04 -15.02
C ARG A 178 -31.65 -22.95 -14.33
N GLY A 179 -31.75 -22.96 -12.99
CA GLY A 179 -32.44 -21.90 -12.25
C GLY A 179 -31.83 -20.51 -12.47
N VAL A 180 -30.49 -20.41 -12.46
CA VAL A 180 -29.77 -19.16 -12.73
C VAL A 180 -29.99 -18.70 -14.18
N LEU A 181 -29.86 -19.61 -15.16
CA LEU A 181 -30.07 -19.30 -16.58
C LEU A 181 -31.53 -18.88 -16.87
N GLN A 182 -32.50 -19.44 -16.16
CA GLN A 182 -33.91 -19.09 -16.32
C GLN A 182 -34.23 -17.70 -15.75
N HIS A 183 -33.54 -17.26 -14.70
CA HIS A 183 -33.62 -15.89 -14.19
C HIS A 183 -32.95 -14.87 -15.13
N LEU A 184 -31.86 -15.24 -15.81
CA LEU A 184 -31.22 -14.41 -16.83
C LEU A 184 -32.07 -14.30 -18.11
N ASN A 185 -32.76 -15.38 -18.51
CA ASN A 185 -33.67 -15.37 -19.66
C ASN A 185 -35.07 -14.80 -19.33
N GLY A 186 -35.42 -14.66 -18.05
CA GLY A 186 -36.78 -14.36 -17.59
C GLY A 186 -36.99 -12.96 -17.01
N SER A 187 -36.02 -12.05 -17.08
CA SER A 187 -36.15 -10.69 -16.54
C SER A 187 -36.22 -9.62 -17.64
N ASN A 188 -37.43 -9.08 -17.80
CA ASN A 188 -37.87 -7.77 -18.31
C ASN A 188 -36.91 -6.87 -19.17
N PRO A 189 -37.45 -6.21 -20.22
CA PRO A 189 -36.71 -5.45 -21.23
C PRO A 189 -36.15 -4.08 -20.77
N THR A 190 -35.95 -3.84 -19.48
CA THR A 190 -35.52 -2.51 -19.00
C THR A 190 -34.04 -2.20 -19.26
N TYR A 191 -33.24 -3.19 -19.70
CA TYR A 191 -31.85 -2.98 -20.13
C TYR A 191 -31.60 -3.34 -21.60
N ALA A 192 -32.63 -3.33 -22.45
CA ALA A 192 -32.49 -3.57 -23.88
C ALA A 192 -31.73 -2.46 -24.64
N ASN A 193 -31.26 -1.40 -23.96
CA ASN A 193 -30.57 -0.26 -24.57
C ASN A 193 -29.22 0.09 -23.91
N ALA A 194 -28.54 -0.87 -23.28
CA ALA A 194 -27.14 -0.69 -22.90
C ALA A 194 -26.29 -1.83 -23.47
N ALA A 195 -25.67 -1.52 -24.61
CA ALA A 195 -24.61 -2.28 -25.29
C ALA A 195 -25.02 -3.61 -25.96
N SER A 196 -25.24 -3.51 -27.27
CA SER A 196 -25.02 -4.59 -28.23
C SER A 196 -23.70 -5.32 -27.95
N PRO A 197 -23.68 -6.66 -27.73
CA PRO A 197 -22.45 -7.43 -27.64
C PRO A 197 -21.96 -7.73 -29.06
N ALA A 198 -21.63 -6.68 -29.81
CA ALA A 198 -20.98 -6.76 -31.10
C ALA A 198 -19.57 -6.16 -30.99
N SER A 199 -18.74 -6.73 -30.11
CA SER A 199 -17.26 -6.70 -30.13
C SER A 199 -16.69 -7.18 -28.79
N LEU A 200 -16.92 -8.45 -28.44
CA LEU A 200 -16.04 -9.17 -27.51
C LEU A 200 -15.61 -10.43 -28.24
N LYS A 201 -14.65 -10.26 -29.15
CA LYS A 201 -13.89 -11.36 -29.72
C LYS A 201 -13.00 -11.87 -28.59
N ALA A 202 -13.30 -13.05 -28.06
CA ALA A 202 -12.41 -13.74 -27.13
C ALA A 202 -11.00 -13.81 -27.78
N PRO A 203 -9.91 -13.52 -27.06
CA PRO A 203 -8.61 -13.97 -27.51
C PRO A 203 -8.67 -15.50 -27.51
N ALA A 204 -8.55 -16.09 -28.69
CA ALA A 204 -8.49 -17.53 -28.86
C ALA A 204 -7.36 -18.07 -27.98
N ASP A 205 -7.66 -19.14 -27.24
CA ASP A 205 -6.66 -19.97 -26.59
C ASP A 205 -5.63 -20.41 -27.64
N GLN A 206 -4.47 -19.74 -27.67
CA GLN A 206 -3.26 -20.33 -28.23
C GLN A 206 -2.71 -21.30 -27.19
N VAL A 207 -3.29 -22.50 -27.16
CA VAL A 207 -2.56 -23.67 -26.68
C VAL A 207 -1.42 -23.89 -27.67
N LEU A 208 -0.20 -23.51 -27.27
CA LEU A 208 1.00 -23.88 -28.01
C LEU A 208 1.07 -25.42 -28.03
N PRO A 209 1.08 -26.10 -29.19
CA PRO A 209 1.33 -27.53 -29.20
C PRO A 209 2.75 -27.80 -28.69
N PRO A 210 3.01 -28.96 -28.05
CA PRO A 210 4.35 -29.32 -27.61
C PRO A 210 5.30 -29.35 -28.83
N PRO A 211 6.56 -28.89 -28.70
CA PRO A 211 7.49 -28.88 -29.81
C PRO A 211 7.80 -30.31 -30.26
N ASP A 212 7.76 -30.53 -31.58
CA ASP A 212 8.10 -31.80 -32.21
C ASP A 212 9.56 -32.20 -31.88
N PRO A 213 9.85 -33.49 -31.67
CA PRO A 213 11.20 -33.97 -31.32
C PRO A 213 12.23 -33.86 -32.46
N GLU A 214 11.87 -33.34 -33.63
CA GLU A 214 12.74 -33.22 -34.81
C GLU A 214 13.37 -31.83 -35.00
N SER A 215 13.03 -30.81 -34.20
CA SER A 215 13.64 -29.47 -34.33
C SER A 215 14.85 -29.23 -33.43
N ALA A 216 15.37 -30.27 -32.77
CA ALA A 216 16.48 -30.18 -31.81
C ALA A 216 17.87 -30.51 -32.39
N SER A 217 17.99 -30.76 -33.70
CA SER A 217 19.26 -31.22 -34.31
C SER A 217 19.94 -30.24 -35.28
N GLU A 218 19.39 -29.06 -35.57
CA GLU A 218 20.00 -28.15 -36.57
C GLU A 218 20.63 -26.87 -36.02
N SER A 219 20.60 -26.62 -34.70
CA SER A 219 21.23 -25.43 -34.10
C SER A 219 22.70 -25.65 -33.65
N SER A 220 23.28 -26.80 -33.96
CA SER A 220 24.64 -27.19 -33.56
C SER A 220 25.56 -27.35 -34.77
N SER A 221 25.72 -26.31 -35.60
CA SER A 221 26.84 -26.24 -36.56
C SER A 221 27.01 -24.85 -37.20
N GLN A 222 27.30 -23.82 -36.42
CA GLN A 222 28.02 -22.64 -36.93
C GLN A 222 28.56 -21.76 -35.78
N ILE A 223 29.56 -22.27 -35.05
CA ILE A 223 30.58 -21.42 -34.44
C ILE A 223 31.89 -21.82 -35.11
N GLY A 224 32.13 -21.20 -36.27
CA GLY A 224 33.42 -21.29 -36.94
C GLY A 224 34.43 -20.45 -36.18
N TYR A 225 35.44 -21.12 -35.62
CA TYR A 225 36.72 -20.52 -35.29
C TYR A 225 37.26 -19.79 -36.52
N ARG A 226 37.56 -18.50 -36.38
CA ARG A 226 38.33 -17.74 -37.37
C ARG A 226 39.51 -17.16 -36.63
N ASP A 227 40.62 -17.87 -36.74
CA ASP A 227 41.96 -17.36 -36.47
C ASP A 227 42.23 -16.21 -37.45
N ASP A 228 42.58 -15.05 -36.95
CA ASP A 228 43.31 -14.03 -37.71
C ASP A 228 44.45 -13.53 -36.81
N GLN A 229 45.62 -14.13 -37.02
CA GLN A 229 46.92 -13.52 -36.73
C GLN A 229 47.30 -12.56 -37.85
N ASP A 230 48.20 -11.62 -37.50
CA ASP A 230 48.91 -10.66 -38.36
C ASP A 230 48.04 -9.49 -38.87
N ASN A 231 48.38 -8.21 -38.68
CA ASN A 231 49.69 -7.59 -38.83
C ASN A 231 49.66 -6.11 -38.34
N GLN A 232 50.80 -5.68 -37.80
CA GLN A 232 51.43 -4.33 -37.75
C GLN A 232 50.62 -3.09 -38.20
N ASP A 233 50.54 -2.05 -37.38
CA ASP A 233 51.49 -0.92 -37.41
C ASP A 233 51.07 0.23 -36.46
N PHE A 234 52.07 0.80 -35.76
CA PHE A 234 52.00 2.09 -35.04
C PHE A 234 52.00 3.26 -36.05
N PRO A 235 51.59 4.49 -35.66
CA PRO A 235 52.60 5.44 -35.19
C PRO A 235 52.16 6.32 -34.00
N GLN A 236 53.21 6.84 -33.34
CA GLN A 236 53.23 7.75 -32.21
C GLN A 236 52.70 9.16 -32.53
N ALA A 237 52.10 9.81 -31.52
CA ALA A 237 52.46 11.15 -31.02
C ALA A 237 51.82 11.37 -29.64
#